data_AF-A0A2E2UW96-F1
#
_entry.id   AF-A0A2E2UW96-F1
#
_cell.length_a   1.000
_cell.length_b   1.000
_cell.length_c   1.000
_cell.angle_alpha   90.00
_cell.angle_beta   90.00
_cell.angle_gamma   90.00
#
_symmetry.space_group_name_H-M   'P 1'
#
loop_
_entity.id
_entity.type
_entity.pdbx_description
1 polymer ?
#
loop_
_entity_poly.entity_id
_entity_poly.type
_entity_poly.pdbx_seq_one_letter_code
_entity_poly.pdbx_strand_id
1 'polypeptide(L)'
;MVSEIVREKILERYKQEIPYSVEVVVNSFKDKGKVIVIDATIYVERESQKGIMLGKKGVAINSVGTAARKTMQNFFKKKIFLGLFVKVAKDWRSRKSQLKKFGYN
;
A
#
# COMPACT_ATOMS: atom_id res chain seq x y z
N MET A 1 -4.41 -9.15 -3.99
CA MET A 1 -3.53 -9.83 -3.01
C MET A 1 -2.47 -8.90 -2.43
N VAL A 2 -1.53 -8.37 -3.21
CA VAL A 2 -0.47 -7.49 -2.66
C VAL A 2 -1.06 -6.24 -2.00
N SER A 3 -2.02 -5.58 -2.67
CA SER A 3 -2.78 -4.45 -2.12
C SER A 3 -3.37 -4.78 -0.75
N GLU A 4 -4.02 -5.94 -0.63
CA GLU A 4 -4.67 -6.40 0.60
C GLU A 4 -3.68 -6.68 1.73
N ILE A 5 -2.57 -7.36 1.44
CA ILE A 5 -1.52 -7.63 2.44
C ILE A 5 -0.96 -6.31 2.97
N VAL A 6 -0.65 -5.36 2.08
CA VAL A 6 -0.14 -4.04 2.50
C VAL A 6 -1.20 -3.31 3.31
N ARG A 7 -2.46 -3.32 2.87
CA ARG A 7 -3.58 -2.68 3.57
C ARG A 7 -3.76 -3.27 4.96
N GLU A 8 -3.79 -4.59 5.11
CA GLU A 8 -3.85 -5.29 6.39
C GLU A 8 -2.74 -4.81 7.35
N LYS A 9 -1.49 -4.73 6.89
CA LYS A 9 -0.36 -4.27 7.72
C LYS A 9 -0.41 -2.78 8.07
N ILE A 10 -1.10 -1.98 7.26
CA ILE A 10 -1.45 -0.61 7.61
C ILE A 10 -2.53 -0.62 8.71
N LEU A 11 -3.63 -1.37 8.53
CA LEU A 11 -4.72 -1.45 9.53
C LEU A 11 -4.22 -1.93 10.90
N GLU A 12 -3.34 -2.93 10.94
CA GLU A 12 -2.75 -3.45 12.19
C GLU A 12 -1.95 -2.39 12.95
N ARG A 13 -1.30 -1.47 12.22
CA ARG A 13 -0.33 -0.53 12.77
C ARG A 13 -0.91 0.84 13.08
N TYR A 14 -1.92 1.28 12.33
CA TYR A 14 -2.57 2.57 12.54
C TYR A 14 -3.96 2.31 13.13
N LYS A 15 -4.20 2.71 14.38
CA LYS A 15 -5.48 2.52 15.09
C LYS A 15 -6.41 3.75 15.07
N GLN A 16 -6.06 4.80 14.33
CA GLN A 16 -6.77 6.09 14.29
C GLN A 16 -7.58 6.27 12.99
N GLU A 17 -7.80 7.49 12.47
CA GLU A 17 -8.61 7.77 11.27
C GLU A 17 -7.98 7.30 9.93
N ILE A 18 -6.67 7.09 9.91
CA ILE A 18 -5.87 6.67 8.73
C ILE A 18 -6.41 5.42 7.98
N PRO A 19 -6.75 4.31 8.67
CA PRO A 19 -7.16 3.02 8.08
C PRO A 19 -8.34 3.15 7.11
N TYR A 20 -9.25 4.07 7.46
CA TYR A 20 -10.37 4.60 6.69
C TYR A 20 -10.04 4.97 5.25
N SER A 21 -8.90 5.64 5.09
CA SER A 21 -8.64 6.61 4.03
C SER A 21 -7.49 6.26 3.09
N VAL A 22 -7.05 5.01 3.17
CA VAL A 22 -5.94 4.50 2.36
C VAL A 22 -6.43 3.62 1.22
N GLU A 23 -5.82 3.81 0.05
CA GLU A 23 -5.92 2.88 -1.08
C GLU A 23 -4.53 2.41 -1.44
N VAL A 24 -4.37 1.10 -1.71
CA VAL A 24 -3.09 0.56 -2.18
C VAL A 24 -3.25 0.10 -3.61
N VAL A 25 -2.53 0.75 -4.52
CA VAL A 25 -2.48 0.40 -5.94
C VAL A 25 -1.14 -0.25 -6.25
N VAL A 26 -1.17 -1.46 -6.82
CA VAL A 26 0.03 -2.11 -7.33
C VAL A 26 0.36 -1.50 -8.69
N ASN A 27 1.51 -0.85 -8.79
CA ASN A 27 1.97 -0.20 -10.01
C ASN A 27 2.70 -1.18 -10.94
N SER A 28 3.44 -2.14 -10.37
CA SER A 28 4.23 -3.10 -11.13
C SER A 28 4.38 -4.39 -10.33
N PHE A 29 4.27 -5.53 -11.01
CA PHE A 29 4.56 -6.85 -10.47
C PHE A 29 5.40 -7.61 -11.49
N LYS A 30 6.67 -7.85 -11.18
CA LYS A 30 7.63 -8.51 -12.09
C LYS A 30 8.23 -9.72 -11.40
N ASP A 31 7.83 -10.91 -11.82
CA ASP A 31 8.46 -12.17 -11.40
C ASP A 31 9.70 -12.44 -12.28
N LYS A 32 10.89 -12.42 -11.68
CA LYS A 32 12.17 -12.72 -12.32
C LYS A 32 12.67 -14.12 -11.96
N GLY A 33 11.77 -15.05 -11.65
CA GLY A 33 12.09 -16.41 -11.23
C GLY A 33 12.47 -16.50 -9.76
N LYS A 34 13.70 -16.09 -9.40
CA LYS A 34 14.22 -16.17 -8.02
C LYS A 34 13.76 -15.01 -7.13
N VAL A 35 13.38 -13.89 -7.75
CA VAL A 35 12.95 -12.68 -7.06
C VAL A 35 11.71 -12.11 -7.73
N ILE A 36 10.76 -11.63 -6.93
CA ILE A 36 9.64 -10.84 -7.41
C ILE A 36 9.88 -9.39 -7.01
N VAL A 37 9.78 -8.48 -7.97
CA VAL A 37 9.89 -7.04 -7.76
C VAL A 37 8.50 -6.44 -7.86
N ILE A 38 8.08 -5.76 -6.80
CA ILE A 38 6.74 -5.21 -6.67
C ILE A 38 6.84 -3.74 -6.28
N ASP A 39 6.15 -2.88 -7.03
CA ASP A 39 6.01 -1.47 -6.69
C ASP A 39 4.53 -1.19 -6.40
N ALA A 40 4.25 -0.54 -5.29
CA ALA A 40 2.91 -0.14 -4.91
C ALA A 40 2.87 1.29 -4.37
N THR A 41 1.78 1.98 -4.68
CA THR A 41 1.47 3.32 -4.19
C THR A 41 0.33 3.25 -3.20
N ILE A 42 0.55 3.83 -2.03
CA ILE A 42 -0.44 4.06 -1.00
C ILE A 42 -0.96 5.49 -1.18
N TYR A 43 -2.22 5.62 -1.55
CA TYR A 43 -2.91 6.89 -1.62
C TYR A 43 -3.55 7.23 -0.29
N VAL A 44 -3.41 8.48 0.13
CA VAL A 44 -4.09 9.08 1.28
C VAL A 44 -4.84 10.34 0.86
N GLU A 45 -5.80 10.78 1.66
CA GLU A 45 -6.64 11.95 1.33
C GLU A 45 -6.02 13.27 1.76
N ARG A 46 -5.20 13.28 2.81
CA ARG A 46 -4.63 14.49 3.42
C ARG A 46 -3.12 14.39 3.63
N GLU A 47 -2.42 15.53 3.59
CA GLU A 47 -0.96 15.58 3.82
C GLU A 47 -0.60 15.17 5.27
N SER A 48 -1.46 15.49 6.25
CA SER A 48 -1.29 15.01 7.63
C SER A 48 -1.24 13.49 7.72
N GLN A 49 -2.07 12.81 6.94
CA GLN A 49 -2.10 11.35 6.86
C GLN A 49 -0.84 10.80 6.20
N LYS A 50 -0.32 11.46 5.16
CA LYS A 50 0.96 11.10 4.55
C LYS A 50 2.10 11.23 5.57
N GLY A 51 2.11 12.29 6.37
CA GLY A 51 3.07 12.46 7.47
C GLY A 51 3.03 11.31 8.48
N ILE A 52 1.82 10.91 8.90
CA ILE A 52 1.62 9.78 9.82
C ILE A 52 2.08 8.45 9.19
N MET A 53 1.76 8.22 7.91
CA MET A 53 2.10 7.00 7.18
C MET A 53 3.61 6.83 6.97
N LEU A 54 4.31 7.91 6.67
CA LEU A 54 5.77 7.90 6.60
C LEU A 54 6.37 7.73 8.01
N GLY A 55 5.81 8.44 8.99
CA GLY A 55 6.34 8.52 10.34
C GLY A 55 7.71 9.21 10.40
N LYS A 56 8.28 9.32 11.59
CA LYS A 56 9.59 9.97 11.80
C LYS A 56 10.66 9.24 10.98
N LYS A 57 11.29 9.96 10.03
CA LYS A 57 12.33 9.41 9.11
C LYS A 57 11.90 8.16 8.32
N GLY A 58 10.61 7.99 8.02
CA GLY A 58 10.14 6.83 7.23
C GLY A 58 10.03 5.51 8.01
N VAL A 59 10.24 5.53 9.33
CA VAL A 59 10.27 4.31 10.16
C VAL A 59 8.94 3.56 10.12
N ALA A 60 7.82 4.28 10.09
CA ALA A 60 6.50 3.65 10.12
C ALA A 60 6.21 2.89 8.81
N ILE A 61 6.45 3.52 7.66
CA ILE A 61 6.28 2.87 6.36
C ILE A 61 7.26 1.72 6.14
N ASN A 62 8.50 1.84 6.61
CA ASN A 62 9.49 0.75 6.53
C ASN A 62 9.07 -0.48 7.33
N SER A 63 8.43 -0.27 8.49
CA SER A 63 7.88 -1.35 9.30
C SER A 63 6.72 -2.07 8.58
N VAL A 64 5.80 -1.31 7.99
CA VAL A 64 4.71 -1.86 7.16
C VAL A 64 5.27 -2.65 5.97
N GLY A 65 6.21 -2.07 5.22
CA GLY A 65 6.84 -2.72 4.08
C GLY A 65 7.58 -4.00 4.48
N THR A 66 8.25 -4.01 5.63
CA THR A 66 8.94 -5.20 6.15
C THR A 66 7.96 -6.30 6.51
N ALA A 67 6.87 -5.98 7.21
CA ALA A 67 5.84 -6.95 7.57
C ALA A 67 5.15 -7.52 6.32
N ALA A 68 4.71 -6.65 5.40
CA ALA A 68 4.08 -7.05 4.15
C ALA A 68 5.00 -7.93 3.29
N ARG A 69 6.27 -7.55 3.18
CA ARG A 69 7.29 -8.34 2.46
C ARG A 69 7.46 -9.72 3.06
N LYS A 70 7.53 -9.86 4.38
CA LYS A 70 7.64 -11.17 5.05
C LYS A 70 6.44 -12.07 4.73
N THR A 71 5.22 -11.53 4.82
CA THR A 71 4.01 -12.26 4.45
C THR A 71 4.05 -12.73 2.99
N MET A 72 4.43 -11.84 2.06
CA MET A 72 4.54 -12.20 0.64
C MET A 72 5.62 -13.24 0.38
N GLN A 73 6.80 -13.13 1.02
CA GLN A 73 7.86 -14.14 0.89
C GLN A 73 7.39 -15.51 1.37
N ASN A 74 6.65 -15.56 2.48
CA ASN A 74 6.13 -16.80 3.03
C ASN A 74 5.09 -17.44 2.10
N PHE A 75 4.30 -16.62 1.40
CA PHE A 75 3.30 -17.06 0.44
C PHE A 75 3.94 -17.53 -0.87
N PHE A 76 4.78 -16.71 -1.50
CA PHE A 76 5.39 -16.99 -2.80
C PHE A 76 6.60 -17.93 -2.75
N LYS A 77 7.17 -18.17 -1.56
CA LYS A 77 8.42 -18.93 -1.36
C LYS A 77 9.60 -18.39 -2.19
N LYS A 78 9.59 -17.09 -2.46
CA LYS A 78 10.61 -16.36 -3.25
C LYS A 78 11.09 -15.13 -2.50
N LYS A 79 12.26 -14.60 -2.89
CA LYS A 79 12.70 -13.28 -2.42
C LYS A 79 11.76 -12.21 -3.00
N ILE A 80 11.37 -11.23 -2.19
CA ILE A 80 10.51 -10.13 -2.61
C ILE A 80 11.26 -8.81 -2.43
N PHE A 81 11.29 -7.99 -3.47
CA PHE A 81 11.65 -6.57 -3.38
C PHE A 81 10.35 -5.77 -3.46
N LEU A 82 10.00 -5.07 -2.37
CA LEU A 82 8.76 -4.30 -2.28
C LEU A 82 9.08 -2.81 -2.15
N GLY A 83 8.79 -2.05 -3.19
CA GLY A 83 8.80 -0.58 -3.19
C GLY A 83 7.43 -0.04 -2.77
N LEU A 84 7.39 0.76 -1.71
CA LEU A 84 6.19 1.45 -1.26
C LEU A 84 6.35 2.97 -1.38
N PHE A 85 5.39 3.60 -2.04
CA PHE A 85 5.32 5.06 -2.17
C PHE A 85 4.06 5.58 -1.51
N VAL A 86 4.12 6.76 -0.89
CA VAL A 86 2.93 7.42 -0.31
C VAL A 86 2.62 8.68 -1.09
N LYS A 87 1.41 8.78 -1.64
CA LYS A 87 0.94 9.95 -2.40
C LYS A 87 -0.35 10.49 -1.81
N VAL A 88 -0.50 11.81 -1.78
CA VAL A 88 -1.78 12.44 -1.46
C VAL A 88 -2.60 12.56 -2.73
N ALA A 89 -3.82 12.06 -2.69
CA ALA A 89 -4.79 12.22 -3.75
C ALA A 89 -6.13 12.62 -3.12
N LYS A 90 -6.47 13.91 -3.20
CA LYS A 90 -7.78 14.40 -2.74
C LYS A 90 -8.89 13.68 -3.53
N ASP A 91 -9.96 13.32 -2.85
CA ASP A 91 -11.18 12.73 -3.44
C ASP A 91 -10.96 11.48 -4.28
N TRP A 92 -9.91 10.69 -4.00
CA TRP A 92 -9.67 9.44 -4.71
C TRP A 92 -10.84 8.45 -4.53
N ARG A 93 -11.49 8.44 -3.35
CA ARG A 93 -12.69 7.62 -3.11
C ARG A 93 -13.87 8.04 -3.98
N SER A 94 -14.11 9.34 -4.09
CA SER A 94 -15.17 9.89 -4.94
C SER A 94 -14.93 9.50 -6.39
N ARG A 95 -13.69 9.62 -6.88
CA ARG A 95 -13.30 9.17 -8.22
C ARG A 95 -13.45 7.66 -8.41
N LYS A 96 -13.05 6.83 -7.44
CA LYS A 96 -13.22 5.36 -7.50
C LYS A 96 -14.71 4.96 -7.50
N SER A 97 -15.53 5.64 -6.70
CA SER A 97 -16.99 5.46 -6.67
C SER A 97 -17.62 5.86 -8.00
N GLN A 98 -17.21 6.98 -8.58
CA GLN A 98 -17.65 7.43 -9.89
C GLN A 98 -17.24 6.45 -10.99
N LEU A 99 -15.98 6.00 -11.03
CA LEU A 99 -15.50 5.03 -12.02
C LEU A 99 -16.27 3.70 -11.97
N LYS A 100 -16.59 3.21 -10.77
CA LYS A 100 -17.46 2.03 -10.60
C LYS A 100 -18.88 2.26 -11.10
N LYS A 101 -19.45 3.45 -10.87
CA LYS A 101 -20.78 3.83 -11.41
C LYS A 101 -20.80 3.88 -12.94
N PHE A 102 -19.67 4.16 -13.57
CA PHE A 102 -19.53 4.17 -15.03
C PHE A 102 -19.12 2.81 -15.64
N GLY A 103 -19.04 1.74 -14.85
CA GLY A 103 -18.83 0.37 -15.36
C GLY A 103 -17.37 -0.02 -15.66
N TYR A 104 -16.38 0.77 -15.24
CA TYR A 104 -14.96 0.43 -15.39
C TYR A 104 -14.46 -0.34 -14.16
N ASN A 105 -13.91 -1.55 -14.38
CA ASN A 105 -13.28 -2.41 -13.36
C ASN A 105 -11.80 -2.66 -13.68
#